data_AF-A0A257PLN7-F1
#
_entry.id   AF-A0A257PLN7-F1
#
_cell.length_a   1.000
_cell.length_b   1.000
_cell.length_c   1.000
_cell.angle_alpha   90.00
_cell.angle_beta   90.00
_cell.angle_gamma   90.00
#
_symmetry.space_group_name_H-M   'P 1'
#
loop_
_entity.id
_entity.type
_entity.pdbx_description
1 polymer ?
#
loop_
_entity_poly.entity_id
_entity_poly.type
_entity_poly.pdbx_seq_one_letter_code
_entity_poly.pdbx_strand_id
1 'polypeptide(L)'
;MKTSTVTIRLPIEKIEKVQQMAKVRGCTVAEILREPIERWLDGAQEPGTGNEAVLQKLAEIEATITGSQKEQAGILIAALGNTAGARYLGNLCAIYADDIISYLATNMPLDDKTKAMRDAKRQADEDAYANACIKEAIDSQNKLAVARRPSP
;
A
#
# COMPACT_ATOMS: atom_id res chain seq x y z
N MET A 1 -23.96 -28.75 -37.51
CA MET A 1 -24.39 -27.34 -37.65
C MET A 1 -24.48 -26.98 -39.13
N LYS A 2 -25.48 -26.18 -39.53
CA LYS A 2 -25.53 -25.59 -40.87
C LYS A 2 -24.70 -24.30 -40.84
N THR A 3 -23.73 -24.16 -41.75
CA THR A 3 -22.93 -22.94 -41.90
C THR A 3 -23.40 -22.17 -43.13
N SER A 4 -23.22 -20.85 -43.12
CA SER A 4 -23.51 -19.97 -44.26
C SER A 4 -22.35 -19.01 -44.45
N THR A 5 -22.12 -18.55 -45.68
CA THR A 5 -21.04 -17.64 -46.02
C THR A 5 -21.52 -16.19 -45.97
N VAL A 6 -20.75 -15.33 -45.28
CA VAL A 6 -20.98 -13.88 -45.21
C VAL A 6 -19.77 -13.17 -45.79
N THR A 7 -19.98 -12.27 -46.74
CA THR A 7 -18.91 -11.46 -47.33
C THR A 7 -18.85 -10.10 -46.63
N ILE A 8 -17.71 -9.77 -46.02
CA ILE A 8 -17.49 -8.51 -45.31
C ILE A 8 -16.50 -7.66 -46.12
N ARG A 9 -16.83 -6.39 -46.36
CA ARG A 9 -15.92 -5.42 -46.97
C ARG A 9 -15.23 -4.61 -45.87
N LEU A 10 -13.90 -4.58 -45.89
CA LEU A 10 -13.06 -3.84 -44.96
C LEU A 10 -12.04 -3.00 -45.73
N PRO A 11 -11.54 -1.89 -45.14
CA PRO A 11 -10.41 -1.16 -45.68
C PRO A 11 -9.18 -2.08 -45.85
N ILE A 12 -8.43 -1.89 -46.93
CA ILE A 12 -7.31 -2.76 -47.34
C ILE A 12 -6.28 -2.93 -46.21
N GLU A 13 -5.92 -1.83 -45.54
CA GLU A 13 -4.97 -1.83 -44.42
C GLU A 13 -5.40 -2.74 -43.24
N LYS A 14 -6.72 -2.86 -43.00
CA LYS A 14 -7.24 -3.72 -41.94
C LYS A 14 -7.27 -5.19 -42.38
N ILE A 15 -7.54 -5.45 -43.66
CA ILE A 15 -7.48 -6.80 -44.23
C ILE A 15 -6.05 -7.34 -44.13
N GLU A 16 -5.05 -6.54 -44.48
CA GLU A 16 -3.64 -6.92 -44.40
C GLU A 16 -3.23 -7.25 -42.96
N LYS A 17 -3.64 -6.45 -41.98
CA LYS A 17 -3.37 -6.72 -40.56
C LYS A 17 -3.99 -8.04 -40.10
N VAL A 18 -5.24 -8.32 -40.48
CA VAL A 18 -5.91 -9.57 -40.10
C VAL A 18 -5.24 -10.77 -40.79
N GLN A 19 -4.82 -10.63 -42.04
CA GLN A 19 -4.06 -11.67 -42.74
C GLN A 19 -2.68 -11.91 -42.13
N GLN A 20 -2.00 -10.87 -41.65
CA GLN A 20 -0.74 -11.00 -40.92
C GLN A 20 -0.94 -11.74 -39.59
N MET A 21 -1.99 -11.39 -38.82
CA MET A 21 -2.32 -12.11 -37.59
C MET A 21 -2.66 -13.59 -37.85
N ALA A 22 -3.33 -13.90 -38.96
CA ALA A 22 -3.59 -15.26 -39.45
C ALA A 22 -2.31 -16.05 -39.71
N LYS A 23 -1.38 -15.45 -40.44
CA LYS A 23 -0.08 -16.05 -40.72
C LYS A 23 0.74 -16.30 -39.45
N VAL A 24 0.77 -15.36 -38.52
CA VAL A 24 1.53 -15.49 -37.25
C VAL A 24 0.98 -16.62 -36.38
N ARG A 25 -0.34 -16.83 -36.38
CA ARG A 25 -1.02 -17.85 -35.56
C ARG A 25 -1.20 -19.20 -36.28
N GLY A 26 -0.78 -19.30 -37.54
CA GLY A 26 -0.90 -20.54 -38.34
C GLY A 26 -2.34 -20.94 -38.66
N CYS A 27 -3.28 -19.99 -38.65
CA CYS A 27 -4.71 -20.25 -38.85
C CYS A 27 -5.30 -19.38 -39.96
N THR A 28 -6.53 -19.69 -40.38
CA THR A 28 -7.24 -18.92 -41.40
C THR A 28 -7.84 -17.64 -40.83
N VAL A 29 -8.08 -16.65 -41.69
CA VAL A 29 -8.76 -15.40 -41.29
C VAL A 29 -10.15 -15.68 -40.70
N ALA A 30 -10.84 -16.68 -41.22
CA ALA A 30 -12.15 -17.10 -40.72
C ALA A 30 -12.08 -17.63 -39.29
N GLU A 31 -11.06 -18.42 -38.95
CA GLU A 31 -10.87 -18.96 -37.59
C GLU A 31 -10.52 -17.86 -36.58
N ILE A 32 -9.72 -16.87 -36.99
CA ILE A 32 -9.43 -15.70 -36.13
C ILE A 32 -10.66 -14.88 -35.85
N LEU A 33 -11.51 -14.68 -36.87
CA LEU A 33 -12.70 -13.85 -36.74
C LEU A 33 -13.85 -14.60 -36.08
N ARG A 34 -13.81 -15.94 -36.05
CA ARG A 34 -14.86 -16.76 -35.46
C ARG A 34 -15.06 -16.50 -33.98
N GLU A 35 -14.00 -16.61 -33.17
CA GLU A 35 -14.10 -16.46 -31.71
C GLU A 35 -14.52 -15.03 -31.29
N PRO A 36 -13.99 -13.94 -31.87
CA PRO A 36 -14.49 -12.59 -31.59
C PRO A 36 -15.93 -12.36 -32.03
N ILE A 37 -16.35 -12.92 -33.18
CA ILE A 37 -17.73 -12.76 -33.67
C ILE A 37 -18.70 -13.57 -32.80
N GLU A 38 -18.34 -14.79 -32.41
CA GLU A 38 -19.12 -15.61 -31.48
C GLU A 38 -19.24 -14.89 -30.12
N ARG A 39 -18.13 -14.41 -29.54
CA ARG A 39 -18.17 -13.61 -28.30
C ARG A 39 -18.96 -12.32 -28.43
N TRP A 40 -18.91 -11.66 -29.59
CA TRP A 40 -19.67 -10.44 -29.82
C TRP A 40 -21.17 -10.75 -29.95
N LEU A 41 -21.54 -11.84 -30.62
CA LEU A 41 -22.94 -12.27 -30.74
C LEU A 41 -23.50 -12.78 -29.40
N ASP A 42 -22.70 -13.53 -28.65
CA ASP A 42 -23.07 -14.04 -27.32
C ASP A 42 -23.16 -12.88 -26.31
N GLY A 43 -22.21 -11.93 -26.35
CA GLY A 43 -22.20 -10.75 -25.48
C GLY A 43 -23.21 -9.66 -25.87
N ALA A 44 -23.67 -9.61 -27.12
CA ALA A 44 -24.70 -8.67 -27.56
C ALA A 44 -26.11 -9.03 -27.05
N GLN A 45 -26.33 -10.25 -26.54
CA GLN A 45 -27.60 -10.69 -25.98
C GLN A 45 -27.78 -10.42 -24.48
N GLU A 46 -26.73 -10.03 -23.76
CA GLU A 46 -26.83 -9.72 -22.33
C GLU A 46 -26.78 -8.20 -22.07
N PRO A 47 -27.93 -7.55 -21.83
CA PRO A 47 -27.94 -6.22 -21.28
C PRO A 47 -27.45 -6.30 -19.82
N GLY A 48 -26.16 -6.07 -19.60
CA GLY A 48 -25.58 -5.94 -18.25
C GLY A 48 -24.27 -6.67 -17.97
N THR A 49 -23.68 -7.41 -18.93
CA THR A 49 -22.41 -8.13 -18.70
C THR A 49 -21.18 -7.46 -19.31
N GLY A 50 -21.33 -6.20 -19.73
CA GLY A 50 -20.25 -5.38 -20.27
C GLY A 50 -19.30 -4.81 -19.22
N ASN A 51 -18.16 -4.30 -19.70
CA ASN A 51 -17.13 -3.55 -18.96
C ASN A 51 -17.68 -2.55 -17.92
N GLU A 52 -18.90 -2.06 -18.10
CA GLU A 52 -19.61 -1.16 -17.19
C GLU A 52 -19.86 -1.77 -15.80
N ALA A 53 -20.24 -3.05 -15.71
CA ALA A 53 -20.40 -3.75 -14.43
C ALA A 53 -19.05 -3.96 -13.71
N VAL A 54 -17.98 -4.17 -14.49
CA VAL A 54 -16.61 -4.27 -13.96
C VAL A 54 -16.13 -2.91 -13.46
N LEU A 55 -16.38 -1.84 -14.20
CA LEU A 55 -16.05 -0.47 -13.80
C LEU A 55 -16.81 -0.05 -12.54
N GLN A 56 -18.08 -0.44 -12.41
CA GLN A 56 -18.88 -0.17 -11.22
C GLN A 56 -18.32 -0.89 -9.98
N LYS A 57 -17.95 -2.17 -10.11
CA LYS A 57 -17.25 -2.90 -9.03
C LYS A 57 -15.90 -2.30 -8.67
N LEU A 58 -15.13 -1.82 -9.66
CA LEU A 58 -13.87 -1.15 -9.40
C LEU A 58 -14.07 0.17 -8.63
N ALA A 59 -15.10 0.94 -8.96
CA ALA A 59 -15.46 2.16 -8.23
C ALA A 59 -15.88 1.87 -6.78
N GLU A 60 -16.61 0.79 -6.53
CA GLU A 60 -16.98 0.35 -5.17
C GLU A 60 -15.75 -0.08 -4.35
N ILE A 61 -14.82 -0.82 -4.96
CA ILE A 61 -13.56 -1.22 -4.33
C ILE A 61 -12.71 0.02 -4.01
N GLU A 62 -12.60 0.97 -4.94
CA GLU A 62 -11.88 2.22 -4.73
C GLU A 62 -12.49 3.01 -3.55
N ALA A 63 -13.80 3.19 -3.55
CA ALA A 63 -14.50 3.88 -2.45
C ALA A 63 -14.27 3.19 -1.10
N THR A 64 -14.27 1.85 -1.06
CA THR A 64 -14.03 1.06 0.15
C THR A 64 -12.59 1.22 0.65
N ILE A 65 -11.61 1.17 -0.26
CA ILE A 65 -10.19 1.35 0.06
C ILE A 65 -9.95 2.76 0.60
N THR A 66 -10.46 3.79 -0.08
CA THR A 66 -10.31 5.18 0.35
C THR A 66 -10.99 5.42 1.70
N GLY A 67 -12.18 4.85 1.92
CA GLY A 67 -12.88 4.91 3.20
C GLY A 67 -12.06 4.27 4.34
N SER A 68 -11.55 3.06 4.12
CA SER A 68 -10.72 2.34 5.08
C SER A 68 -9.41 3.07 5.39
N GLN A 69 -8.74 3.61 4.37
CA GLN A 69 -7.53 4.41 4.55
C GLN A 69 -7.79 5.66 5.41
N LYS A 70 -8.93 6.33 5.19
CA LYS A 70 -9.31 7.52 5.98
C LYS A 70 -9.58 7.18 7.44
N GLU A 71 -10.25 6.06 7.70
CA GLU A 71 -10.50 5.58 9.06
C GLU A 71 -9.20 5.17 9.77
N GLN A 72 -8.34 4.40 9.09
CA GLN A 72 -7.04 3.99 9.61
C GLN A 72 -6.13 5.18 9.87
N ALA A 73 -6.15 6.21 9.02
CA ALA A 73 -5.40 7.44 9.26
C ALA A 73 -5.83 8.12 10.57
N GLY A 74 -7.13 8.17 10.87
CA GLY A 74 -7.64 8.71 12.12
C GLY A 74 -7.14 7.95 13.35
N ILE A 75 -7.19 6.61 13.30
CA ILE A 75 -6.68 5.74 14.38
C ILE A 75 -5.17 5.94 14.57
N LEU A 76 -4.42 5.99 13.46
CA LEU A 76 -2.97 6.19 13.50
C LEU A 76 -2.61 7.55 14.12
N ILE A 77 -3.30 8.63 13.73
CA ILE A 77 -3.09 9.97 14.31
C ILE A 77 -3.40 9.95 15.80
N ALA A 78 -4.50 9.34 16.23
CA ALA A 78 -4.84 9.23 17.65
C ALA A 78 -3.80 8.43 18.45
N ALA A 79 -3.31 7.31 17.90
CA ALA A 79 -2.26 6.51 18.51
C ALA A 79 -0.93 7.28 18.63
N LEU A 80 -0.55 8.05 17.60
CA LEU A 80 0.63 8.91 17.64
C LEU A 80 0.47 10.04 18.67
N GLY A 81 -0.71 10.65 18.75
CA GLY A 81 -1.01 11.67 19.77
C GLY A 81 -0.90 11.12 21.19
N ASN A 82 -1.48 9.95 21.45
CA ASN A 82 -1.43 9.29 22.76
C ASN A 82 0.00 8.90 23.17
N THR A 83 0.78 8.36 22.23
CA THR A 83 2.18 7.99 22.49
C THR A 83 3.07 9.21 22.74
N ALA A 84 2.88 10.30 21.98
CA ALA A 84 3.55 11.57 22.23
C ALA A 84 3.20 12.16 23.61
N GLY A 85 1.91 12.15 23.97
CA GLY A 85 1.43 12.61 25.27
C GLY A 85 2.00 11.78 26.43
N ALA A 86 2.00 10.45 26.29
CA ALA A 86 2.59 9.54 27.27
C ALA A 86 4.10 9.79 27.47
N ARG A 87 4.85 10.02 26.38
CA ARG A 87 6.28 10.36 26.46
C ARG A 87 6.50 11.68 27.18
N TYR A 88 5.72 12.71 26.86
CA TYR A 88 5.80 14.00 27.53
C TYR A 88 5.57 13.89 29.05
N LEU A 89 4.49 13.21 29.46
CA LEU A 89 4.19 12.98 30.87
C LEU A 89 5.27 12.14 31.55
N GLY A 90 5.79 11.11 30.89
CA GLY A 90 6.91 10.30 31.39
C GLY A 90 8.16 11.15 31.66
N ASN A 91 8.49 12.06 30.74
CA ASN A 91 9.64 12.95 30.90
C ASN A 91 9.43 13.94 32.05
N LEU A 92 8.24 14.51 32.22
CA LEU A 92 7.93 15.34 33.39
C LEU A 92 8.05 14.56 34.71
N CYS A 93 7.51 13.35 34.77
CA CYS A 93 7.61 12.49 35.95
C CYS A 93 9.08 12.19 36.30
N ALA A 94 9.94 11.93 35.30
CA ALA A 94 11.36 11.70 35.51
C ALA A 94 12.06 12.94 36.08
N ILE A 95 11.77 14.13 35.55
CA ILE A 95 12.33 15.40 36.03
C ILE A 95 11.90 15.66 37.48
N TYR A 96 10.62 15.51 37.79
CA TYR A 96 10.13 15.72 39.16
C TYR A 96 10.66 14.68 40.14
N ALA A 97 10.78 13.42 39.72
CA ALA A 97 11.38 12.38 40.55
C ALA A 97 12.84 12.71 40.89
N ASP A 98 13.62 13.20 39.93
CA ASP A 98 15.01 13.62 40.15
C ASP A 98 15.12 14.73 41.22
N ASP A 99 14.21 15.71 41.17
CA ASP A 99 14.14 16.80 42.14
C ASP A 99 13.71 16.31 43.54
N ILE A 100 12.70 15.43 43.61
CA ILE A 100 12.24 14.84 44.88
C ILE A 100 13.36 14.01 45.50
N ILE A 101 14.05 13.18 44.72
CA ILE A 101 15.16 12.35 45.21
C ILE A 101 16.29 13.23 45.72
N SER A 102 16.64 14.30 45.00
CA SER A 102 17.65 15.26 45.48
C SER A 102 17.24 15.87 46.81
N TYR A 103 15.98 16.33 46.92
CA TYR A 103 15.48 16.94 48.14
C TYR A 103 15.50 15.97 49.33
N LEU A 104 15.12 14.71 49.11
CA LEU A 104 15.16 13.66 50.15
C LEU A 104 16.60 13.33 50.59
N ALA A 105 17.58 13.43 49.70
CA ALA A 105 18.97 13.07 49.99
C ALA A 105 19.80 14.23 50.58
N THR A 106 19.55 15.46 50.13
CA THR A 106 20.42 16.62 50.43
C THR A 106 19.67 17.79 51.06
N ASN A 107 18.35 17.67 51.24
CA ASN A 107 17.46 18.75 51.68
C ASN A 107 17.46 19.98 50.74
N MET A 108 17.92 19.79 49.50
CA MET A 108 18.00 20.82 48.47
C MET A 108 17.52 20.27 47.12
N PRO A 109 16.89 21.11 46.27
CA PRO A 109 16.54 20.71 44.91
C PRO A 109 17.80 20.40 44.10
N LEU A 110 17.64 19.65 43.01
CA LEU A 110 18.77 19.30 42.16
C LEU A 110 19.34 20.57 41.51
N ASP A 111 20.66 20.71 41.50
CA ASP A 111 21.32 21.90 40.92
C ASP A 111 21.18 21.93 39.39
N ASP A 112 21.16 23.13 38.82
CA ASP A 112 20.91 23.36 37.39
C ASP A 112 21.94 22.67 36.49
N LYS A 113 23.20 22.55 36.94
CA LYS A 113 24.26 21.89 36.17
C LYS A 113 24.01 20.39 36.09
N THR A 114 23.61 19.77 37.20
CA THR A 114 23.25 18.34 37.23
C THR A 114 21.96 18.07 36.45
N LYS A 115 20.96 18.98 36.53
CA LYS A 115 19.75 18.91 35.69
C LYS A 115 20.09 18.90 34.20
N ALA A 116 20.87 19.87 33.74
CA ALA A 116 21.28 19.96 32.34
C ALA A 116 22.06 18.72 31.86
N MET A 117 22.94 18.16 32.71
CA MET A 117 23.63 16.91 32.38
C MET A 117 22.68 15.71 32.27
N ARG A 118 21.69 15.59 33.16
CA ARG A 118 20.68 14.51 33.09
C ARG A 118 19.78 14.66 31.87
N ASP A 119 19.36 15.87 31.54
CA ASP A 119 18.54 16.15 30.35
C ASP A 119 19.31 15.78 29.07
N ALA A 120 20.57 16.21 28.96
CA ALA A 120 21.42 15.87 27.82
C ALA A 120 21.64 14.35 27.69
N LYS A 121 21.80 13.65 28.81
CA LYS A 121 21.93 12.19 28.81
C LYS A 121 20.64 11.50 28.39
N ARG A 122 19.48 11.94 28.89
CA ARG A 122 18.18 11.40 28.48
C ARG A 122 17.95 11.58 26.99
N GLN A 123 18.28 12.76 26.43
CA GLN A 123 18.20 13.01 25.00
C GLN A 123 19.08 12.05 24.20
N ALA A 124 20.34 11.85 24.61
CA ALA A 124 21.26 10.93 23.95
C ALA A 124 20.80 9.46 24.02
N ASP A 125 20.27 9.03 25.16
CA ASP A 125 19.73 7.68 25.35
C ASP A 125 18.46 7.47 24.48
N GLU A 126 17.58 8.47 24.40
CA GLU A 126 16.41 8.46 23.51
C GLU A 126 16.81 8.35 22.04
N ASP A 127 17.80 9.12 21.58
CA ASP A 127 18.29 9.08 20.20
C ASP A 127 18.96 7.73 19.88
N ALA A 128 19.74 7.18 20.81
CA ALA A 128 20.36 5.87 20.66
C ALA A 128 19.32 4.76 20.53
N TYR A 129 18.29 4.78 21.38
CA TYR A 129 17.18 3.84 21.32
C TYR A 129 16.39 3.98 20.01
N ALA A 130 16.05 5.20 19.60
CA ALA A 130 15.34 5.44 18.34
C ALA A 130 16.11 4.91 17.13
N ASN A 131 17.42 5.17 17.07
CA ASN A 131 18.29 4.67 16.01
C ASN A 131 18.36 3.13 15.99
N ALA A 132 18.39 2.49 17.16
CA ALA A 132 18.36 1.03 17.25
C ALA A 132 17.04 0.45 16.69
N CYS A 133 15.89 1.02 17.09
CA CYS A 133 14.58 0.59 16.59
C CYS A 133 14.42 0.81 15.07
N ILE A 134 14.89 1.96 14.55
CA ILE A 134 14.85 2.24 13.10
C ILE A 134 15.67 1.21 12.34
N LYS A 135 16.88 0.90 12.83
CA LYS A 135 17.76 -0.10 12.21
C LYS A 135 17.11 -1.49 12.21
N GLU A 136 16.53 -1.92 13.32
CA GLU A 136 15.83 -3.19 13.42
C GLU A 136 14.63 -3.29 12.47
N ALA A 137 13.86 -2.20 12.33
CA ALA A 137 12.72 -2.14 11.41
C ALA A 137 13.17 -2.27 9.94
N ILE A 138 14.24 -1.57 9.55
CA ILE A 138 14.85 -1.67 8.22
C ILE A 138 15.36 -3.09 7.96
N ASP A 139 16.08 -3.66 8.91
CA ASP A 139 16.64 -5.02 8.80
C ASP A 139 15.54 -6.08 8.67
N SER A 140 14.43 -5.89 9.38
CA SER A 140 13.25 -6.77 9.29
C SER A 140 12.54 -6.67 7.94
N GLN A 141 12.41 -5.46 7.39
CA GLN A 141 11.89 -5.28 6.02
C GLN A 141 12.79 -5.93 4.97
N ASN A 142 14.12 -5.77 5.10
CA ASN A 142 15.08 -6.38 4.18
C ASN A 142 14.99 -7.92 4.20
N LYS A 143 14.85 -8.53 5.38
CA LYS A 143 14.65 -9.98 5.51
C LYS A 143 13.37 -10.46 4.84
N LEU A 144 12.27 -9.72 4.99
CA LEU A 144 11.00 -10.02 4.33
C LEU A 144 11.08 -9.86 2.79
N ALA A 145 11.82 -8.88 2.31
CA ALA A 145 12.04 -8.66 0.88
C ALA A 145 12.87 -9.77 0.23
N VAL A 146 13.88 -10.30 0.95
CA VAL A 146 14.69 -11.45 0.49
C VAL A 146 13.86 -12.73 0.46
N ALA A 147 13.00 -12.96 1.46
CA ALA A 147 12.13 -14.15 1.52
C ALA A 147 11.05 -14.20 0.42
N ARG A 148 10.71 -13.05 -0.21
CA ARG A 148 9.70 -12.95 -1.27
C ARG A 148 10.27 -13.09 -2.69
N ARG A 149 11.59 -13.25 -2.87
CA ARG A 149 12.15 -13.52 -4.20
C ARG A 149 11.94 -15.01 -4.53
N PRO A 150 11.26 -15.36 -5.64
CA PRO A 150 11.22 -16.74 -6.09
C PRO A 150 12.66 -17.16 -6.44
N SER A 151 13.06 -18.34 -5.94
CA SER A 151 14.33 -18.98 -6.30
C SER A 151 14.45 -19.12 -7.82
N PRO A 152 15.65 -18.97 -8.40
CA PRO A 152 15.88 -19.08 -9.84
C PRO A 152 15.49 -20.45 -10.40
#